data_AF-A0ABD4ZHV9-F1
#
_entry.id   AF-A0ABD4ZHV9-F1
#
_cell.length_a   1.000
_cell.length_b   1.000
_cell.length_c   1.000
_cell.angle_alpha   90.00
_cell.angle_beta   90.00
_cell.angle_gamma   90.00
#
_symmetry.space_group_name_H-M   'P 1'
#
loop_
_entity.id
_entity.type
_entity.pdbx_description
1 polymer ?
#
loop_
_entity_poly.entity_id
_entity_poly.type
_entity_poly.pdbx_seq_one_letter_code
_entity_poly.pdbx_strand_id
1 'polypeptide(L)' 'MIASSGMNAAESIVQARLGVNDSMQKFYDETLKSGGYMNDREMLHYFVEHAPLAIAWLEDLGIKVDDLTITG' A
#
# COMPACT_ATOMS: atom_id res chain seq x y z
N MET A 1 9.18 -3.90 7.45
CA MET A 1 8.49 -2.61 7.34
C MET A 1 8.62 -1.87 8.66
N ILE A 2 9.29 -0.72 8.67
CA ILE A 2 9.24 0.22 9.79
C ILE A 2 8.19 1.24 9.37
N ALA A 3 7.06 1.31 10.07
CA ALA A 3 6.12 2.39 9.87
C ALA A 3 6.70 3.65 10.51
N SER A 4 7.24 4.57 9.70
CA SER A 4 7.71 5.86 10.23
C SER A 4 7.04 7.09 9.58
N SER A 5 6.22 6.92 8.53
CA SER A 5 5.57 8.07 7.87
C SER A 5 4.27 7.79 7.09
N GLY A 6 3.88 6.53 6.83
CA GLY A 6 2.66 6.23 6.05
C GLY A 6 2.34 4.75 5.90
N MET A 7 1.20 4.45 5.26
CA MET A 7 0.77 3.10 4.90
C MET A 7 0.88 2.91 3.38
N ASN A 8 1.66 1.92 2.94
CA ASN A 8 1.82 1.64 1.51
C ASN A 8 0.59 0.88 1.00
N ALA A 9 -0.01 1.37 -0.09
CA ALA A 9 -1.05 0.69 -0.84
C ALA A 9 -1.05 1.18 -2.29
N ALA A 10 -1.17 0.26 -3.24
CA ALA A 10 -1.50 0.58 -4.62
C ALA A 10 -3.01 0.52 -4.85
N GLU A 11 -3.48 1.28 -5.84
CA GLU A 11 -4.88 1.31 -6.27
C GLU A 11 -5.86 1.68 -5.14
N SER A 12 -5.41 2.53 -4.21
CA SER A 12 -6.22 2.99 -3.08
C SER A 12 -7.19 4.11 -3.46
N ILE A 13 -8.25 4.28 -2.66
CA ILE A 13 -9.21 5.37 -2.82
C ILE A 13 -8.55 6.76 -2.72
N VAL A 14 -7.46 6.86 -1.95
CA VAL A 14 -6.67 8.08 -1.75
C VAL A 14 -5.90 8.42 -3.03
N GLN A 15 -5.20 7.44 -3.64
CA GLN A 15 -4.52 7.61 -4.92
C GLN A 15 -5.52 8.00 -6.02
N ALA A 16 -6.69 7.38 -6.07
CA ALA A 16 -7.74 7.71 -7.03
C ALA A 16 -8.25 9.15 -6.88
N ARG A 17 -8.50 9.63 -5.66
CA ARG A 17 -8.91 11.02 -5.39
C ARG A 17 -7.86 12.05 -5.81
N LEU A 18 -6.59 11.68 -5.72
CA LEU A 18 -5.45 12.55 -6.03
C LEU A 18 -4.92 12.35 -7.46
N GLY A 19 -5.55 11.50 -8.26
CA GLY A 19 -5.17 11.26 -9.67
C GLY A 19 -3.84 10.52 -9.84
N VAL A 20 -3.39 9.78 -8.83
CA VAL A 20 -2.16 8.97 -8.88
C VAL A 20 -2.47 7.61 -9.49
N ASN A 21 -1.70 7.23 -10.50
CA ASN A 21 -1.81 5.94 -11.18
C ASN A 21 -0.69 5.01 -10.73
N ASP A 22 -1.04 4.04 -9.91
CA ASP A 22 -0.16 3.00 -9.38
C ASP A 22 -0.75 1.62 -9.68
N SER A 23 0.01 0.54 -9.50
CA SER A 23 -0.51 -0.81 -9.73
C SER A 23 -0.05 -1.82 -8.69
N MET A 24 -0.93 -2.77 -8.41
CA MET A 24 -0.64 -3.89 -7.49
C MET A 24 0.64 -4.64 -7.87
N GLN A 25 0.87 -4.85 -9.18
CA GLN A 25 2.06 -5.54 -9.66
C GLN A 25 3.35 -4.77 -9.32
N LYS A 26 3.36 -3.44 -9.51
CA LYS A 26 4.52 -2.63 -9.15
C LYS A 26 4.78 -2.66 -7.66
N PHE A 27 3.73 -2.51 -6.85
CA PHE A 27 3.83 -2.57 -5.40
C PHE A 27 4.37 -3.93 -4.91
N TYR A 28 3.92 -5.03 -5.52
CA TYR A 28 4.45 -6.36 -5.26
C TYR A 28 5.94 -6.46 -5.59
N ASP A 29 6.34 -6.06 -6.79
CA ASP A 29 7.73 -6.20 -7.26
C ASP A 29 8.70 -5.35 -6.44
N GLU A 30 8.31 -4.13 -6.08
CA GLU A 30 9.09 -3.23 -5.23
C GLU A 30 9.22 -3.76 -3.80
N THR A 31 8.12 -4.26 -3.22
CA THR A 31 8.12 -4.85 -1.88
C THR A 31 8.94 -6.13 -1.85
N LEU A 32 8.84 -6.94 -2.90
CA LEU A 32 9.61 -8.15 -3.08
C LEU A 32 11.12 -7.85 -3.12
N LYS A 33 11.51 -6.91 -3.97
CA LYS A 33 12.90 -6.48 -4.15
C LYS A 33 13.45 -5.88 -2.85
N SER A 34 12.67 -5.04 -2.17
CA SER A 34 13.05 -4.42 -0.90
C SER A 34 13.24 -5.44 0.23
N GLY A 35 12.47 -6.53 0.23
CA GLY A 35 12.64 -7.66 1.15
C GLY A 35 13.78 -8.61 0.76
N GLY A 36 14.68 -8.23 -0.16
CA GLY A 36 15.79 -9.06 -0.59
C GLY A 36 15.34 -10.37 -1.26
N TYR A 37 14.13 -10.40 -1.83
CA TYR A 37 13.48 -11.59 -2.40
C TYR A 37 13.19 -12.74 -1.41
N MET A 38 13.29 -12.48 -0.09
CA MET A 38 13.09 -13.47 0.97
C MET A 38 11.67 -13.48 1.54
N ASN A 39 10.76 -12.65 1.01
CA ASN A 39 9.37 -12.64 1.44
C ASN A 39 8.68 -13.97 1.09
N ASP A 40 7.78 -14.41 1.96
CA ASP A 40 6.77 -15.41 1.61
C ASP A 40 5.85 -14.84 0.51
N ARG A 41 5.69 -15.56 -0.59
CA ARG A 41 5.01 -15.06 -1.78
C ARG A 41 3.51 -14.98 -1.59
N GLU A 42 2.91 -15.95 -0.91
CA GLU A 42 1.47 -15.95 -0.65
C GLU A 42 1.11 -14.83 0.30
N MET A 43 1.89 -14.65 1.38
CA MET A 43 1.69 -13.55 2.30
C MET A 43 1.89 -12.18 1.64
N LEU A 44 2.87 -12.07 0.73
CA LEU A 44 3.11 -10.83 0.00
C LEU A 44 1.97 -10.50 -0.97
N HIS A 45 1.42 -11.49 -1.68
CA HIS A 45 0.23 -11.30 -2.52
C HIS A 45 -0.95 -10.83 -1.69
N TYR A 46 -1.24 -11.52 -0.58
CA TYR A 46 -2.31 -11.14 0.33
C TYR A 46 -2.15 -9.70 0.84
N PHE A 47 -0.93 -9.34 1.26
CA PHE A 47 -0.62 -7.99 1.75
C PHE A 47 -0.90 -6.92 0.68
N VAL A 48 -0.40 -7.11 -0.53
CA VAL A 48 -0.57 -6.15 -1.63
C VAL A 48 -2.05 -5.98 -1.99
N GLU A 49 -2.78 -7.09 -2.15
CA GLU A 49 -4.20 -7.08 -2.53
C GLU A 49 -5.10 -6.42 -1.47
N HIS A 50 -4.78 -6.57 -0.18
CA HIS A 50 -5.63 -6.11 0.92
C HIS A 50 -5.21 -4.75 1.48
N ALA A 51 -4.04 -4.22 1.13
CA ALA A 51 -3.58 -2.91 1.57
C ALA A 51 -4.58 -1.76 1.29
N PRO A 52 -5.16 -1.60 0.08
CA PRO A 52 -6.14 -0.53 -0.16
C PRO A 52 -7.47 -0.77 0.59
N LEU A 53 -7.87 -2.03 0.82
CA LEU A 53 -9.06 -2.36 1.59
C LEU A 53 -8.90 -1.95 3.06
N ALA A 54 -7.69 -2.12 3.62
CA ALA A 54 -7.40 -1.67 4.98
C ALA A 54 -7.48 -0.14 5.10
N ILE A 55 -7.04 0.61 4.08
CA ILE A 55 -7.21 2.07 4.05
C ILE A 55 -8.69 2.46 4.05
N ALA A 56 -9.52 1.81 3.22
CA ALA A 56 -10.96 2.05 3.18
C ALA A 56 -11.63 1.74 4.53
N TRP A 57 -11.25 0.64 5.17
CA TRP A 57 -11.77 0.28 6.49
C TRP A 57 -11.41 1.30 7.57
N LEU A 58 -10.20 1.88 7.53
CA LEU A 58 -9.82 2.97 8.44
C LEU A 58 -10.65 4.23 8.19
N GLU A 59 -10.93 4.57 6.93
CA GLU A 59 -11.78 5.71 6.58
C GLU A 59 -13.22 5.53 7.09
N ASP A 60 -13.77 4.32 7.00
CA ASP A 60 -15.10 3.97 7.55
C ASP A 60 -15.17 4.13 9.08
N LEU A 61 -14.05 3.95 9.77
CA LEU A 61 -13.94 4.19 11.22
C LEU A 61 -13.73 5.68 11.57
N GLY A 62 -13.70 6.56 10.57
CA GLY A 62 -13.44 7.99 10.74
C GLY A 62 -11.95 8.33 10.95
N ILE A 63 -11.05 7.37 10.72
CA ILE A 63 -9.61 7.60 10.77
C ILE A 63 -9.17 8.11 9.40
N LYS A 64 -8.68 9.34 9.36
CA LYS A 64 -8.23 9.97 8.12
C LYS A 64 -6.85 9.44 7.72
N VAL A 65 -6.82 8.81 6.56
CA VAL A 65 -5.60 8.42 5.84
C VAL A 65 -5.65 9.10 4.48
N ASP A 66 -5.49 10.43 4.46
CA ASP A 66 -5.79 11.28 3.30
C ASP A 66 -4.57 12.01 2.72
N ASP A 67 -3.40 11.87 3.35
CA ASP A 67 -2.16 12.47 2.88
C ASP A 67 -1.27 11.46 2.15
N LEU A 68 -0.75 11.85 0.98
CA LEU A 68 0.17 11.03 0.19
C LEU A 68 1.62 11.39 0.55
N THR A 69 2.29 10.47 1.21
CA THR A 69 3.74 10.56 1.41
C THR A 69 4.46 9.71 0.36
N ILE A 70 5.27 10.34 -0.49
CA ILE A 70 6.15 9.64 -1.42
C ILE A 70 7.50 9.43 -0.71
N THR A 71 7.78 8.20 -0.29
CA THR A 71 9.12 7.83 0.20
C THR A 71 9.93 7.27 -0.97
N GLY A 72 10.97 8.00 -1.37
CA GLY A 72 11.95 7.58 -2.38
C GLY A 72 13.16 6.89 -1.76
#